data_AF-A0A1F4UIN5-F1
#
_entry.id   AF-A0A1F4UIN5-F1
#
_cell.length_a   1.000
_cell.length_b   1.000
_cell.length_c   1.000
_cell.angle_alpha   90.00
_cell.angle_beta   90.00
_cell.angle_gamma   90.00
#
_symmetry.space_group_name_H-M   'P 1'
#
loop_
_entity.id
_entity.type
_entity.pdbx_description
1 polymer ?
#
loop_
_entity_poly.entity_id
_entity_poly.type
_entity_poly.pdbx_seq_one_letter_code
_entity_poly.pdbx_strand_id
1 'polypeptide(L)'
;MPRVSPRPIKKEIEKEITANLEWVFSQLKSEPAAKDFLDDFLTDEERLMLAKRLAVVYLLKEGFSYNKISEALKITPVTIGKIRRILKSGKPRTTEIFIRMEKLRSLNEALKDLGIFRKQHSH
;
A
#
# COMPACT_ATOMS: atom_id res chain seq x y z
N MET A 1 4.40 -0.70 11.50
CA MET A 1 5.55 -0.89 10.60
C MET A 1 6.23 -2.17 11.05
N PRO A 2 6.64 -3.06 10.12
CA PRO A 2 7.26 -4.33 10.50
C PRO A 2 8.48 -4.05 11.36
N ARG A 3 8.62 -4.84 12.43
CA ARG A 3 9.76 -4.73 13.34
C ARG A 3 10.91 -5.48 12.71
N VAL A 4 11.76 -4.75 11.98
CA VAL A 4 13.06 -5.31 11.57
C VAL A 4 13.93 -5.42 12.81
N SER A 5 14.69 -6.50 12.91
CA SER A 5 15.67 -6.68 13.98
C SER A 5 16.61 -5.46 14.06
N PRO A 6 16.88 -4.91 15.26
CA PRO A 6 17.81 -3.80 15.40
C PRO A 6 19.27 -4.21 15.18
N ARG A 7 19.54 -5.52 15.02
CA ARG A 7 20.88 -6.04 14.75
C ARG A 7 21.20 -5.85 13.26
N PRO A 8 22.19 -5.00 12.92
CA PRO A 8 22.52 -4.74 11.53
C PRO A 8 23.17 -5.97 10.90
N ILE A 9 22.84 -6.21 9.63
CA ILE A 9 23.54 -7.18 8.78
C ILE A 9 24.66 -6.47 8.01
N LYS A 10 25.57 -7.24 7.41
CA LYS A 10 26.62 -6.68 6.54
C LYS A 10 25.96 -5.99 5.34
N LYS A 11 26.51 -4.84 4.92
CA LYS A 11 25.96 -4.02 3.83
C LYS A 11 25.90 -4.79 2.50
N GLU A 12 26.86 -5.68 2.28
CA GLU A 12 26.94 -6.52 1.09
C GLU A 12 25.75 -7.49 1.04
N ILE A 13 25.44 -8.12 2.18
CA ILE A 13 24.30 -9.03 2.31
C ILE A 13 22.99 -8.24 2.14
N GLU A 14 22.86 -7.08 2.79
CA GLU A 14 21.67 -6.22 2.66
C GLU A 14 21.40 -5.84 1.20
N LYS A 15 22.45 -5.48 0.46
CA LYS A 15 22.36 -5.14 -0.96
C LYS A 15 21.90 -6.33 -1.79
N GLU A 16 22.47 -7.51 -1.56
CA GLU A 16 22.15 -8.72 -2.31
C GLU A 16 20.70 -9.18 -2.08
N ILE A 17 20.27 -9.27 -0.81
CA ILE A 17 18.89 -9.70 -0.50
C ILE A 17 17.87 -8.70 -1.03
N THR A 18 18.18 -7.40 -1.00
CA THR A 18 17.29 -6.36 -1.53
C THR A 18 17.20 -6.43 -3.05
N ALA A 19 18.33 -6.64 -3.74
CA ALA A 19 18.34 -6.79 -5.19
C ALA A 19 17.55 -8.03 -5.66
N ASN A 20 17.67 -9.15 -4.93
CA ASN A 20 16.89 -10.35 -5.22
C ASN A 20 15.39 -10.11 -5.04
N LEU A 21 15.01 -9.41 -3.96
CA LEU A 21 13.62 -9.01 -3.74
C LEU A 21 13.10 -8.14 -4.89
N GLU A 22 13.83 -7.10 -5.29
CA GLU A 22 13.46 -6.22 -6.40
C GLU A 22 13.31 -7.00 -7.72
N TRP A 23 14.21 -7.96 -7.97
CA TRP A 23 14.14 -8.82 -9.14
C TRP A 23 12.89 -9.69 -9.11
N VAL A 24 12.58 -10.38 -8.00
CA VAL A 24 11.36 -11.21 -7.88
C VAL A 24 10.11 -10.38 -8.17
N PHE A 25 9.99 -9.20 -7.57
CA PHE A 25 8.87 -8.29 -7.82
C PHE A 25 8.74 -7.90 -9.29
N SER A 26 9.85 -7.74 -10.02
CA SER A 26 9.83 -7.45 -11.45
C SER A 26 9.36 -8.61 -12.33
N GLN A 27 9.40 -9.84 -11.81
CA GLN A 27 8.95 -11.04 -12.55
C GLN A 27 7.45 -11.32 -12.37
N LEU A 28 6.77 -10.63 -11.45
CA LEU A 28 5.33 -10.75 -11.23
C LEU A 28 4.55 -10.10 -12.40
N LYS A 29 4.29 -10.88 -13.45
CA LYS A 29 3.72 -10.41 -14.73
C LYS A 29 2.21 -10.69 -14.90
N SER A 30 1.59 -11.39 -13.95
CA SER A 30 0.16 -11.70 -13.98
C SER A 30 -0.46 -11.58 -12.59
N GLU A 31 -1.75 -11.28 -12.55
CA GLU A 31 -2.51 -11.19 -11.30
C GLU A 31 -2.50 -12.50 -10.50
N PRO A 32 -2.70 -13.70 -11.09
CA PRO A 32 -2.63 -14.95 -10.34
C PRO A 32 -1.25 -15.18 -9.71
N ALA A 33 -0.16 -14.95 -10.47
CA ALA A 33 1.19 -15.12 -9.96
C ALA A 33 1.51 -14.13 -8.83
N ALA A 34 1.06 -12.88 -8.95
CA ALA A 34 1.22 -11.89 -7.89
C ALA A 34 0.41 -12.26 -6.64
N LYS A 35 -0.82 -12.75 -6.81
CA LYS A 35 -1.68 -13.18 -5.71
C LYS A 35 -1.04 -14.32 -4.93
N ASP A 36 -0.68 -15.41 -5.60
CA ASP A 36 -0.14 -16.60 -4.93
C ASP A 36 1.19 -16.28 -4.22
N PHE A 37 2.06 -15.48 -4.86
CA PHE A 37 3.30 -15.02 -4.23
C PHE A 37 3.05 -14.20 -2.96
N LEU A 38 2.11 -13.24 -3.00
CA LEU A 38 1.81 -12.39 -1.84
C LEU A 38 1.12 -13.18 -0.72
N ASP A 39 0.33 -14.20 -1.06
CA ASP A 39 -0.37 -15.07 -0.10
C ASP A 39 0.62 -15.99 0.64
N ASP A 40 1.63 -16.51 -0.05
CA ASP A 40 2.63 -17.42 0.54
C ASP A 40 3.79 -16.69 1.23
N PHE A 41 4.21 -15.53 0.71
CA PHE A 41 5.42 -14.85 1.16
C PHE A 41 5.19 -13.88 2.33
N LEU A 42 3.99 -13.29 2.43
CA LEU A 42 3.68 -12.30 3.44
C LEU A 42 2.75 -12.86 4.50
N THR A 43 2.90 -12.38 5.73
CA THR A 43 1.86 -12.58 6.75
C THR A 43 0.59 -11.82 6.38
N ASP A 44 -0.55 -12.24 6.94
CA ASP A 44 -1.83 -11.55 6.76
C ASP A 44 -1.75 -10.06 7.16
N GLU A 45 -1.05 -9.75 8.24
CA GLU A 45 -0.85 -8.38 8.71
C GLU A 45 0.00 -7.55 7.74
N GLU A 46 1.05 -8.13 7.16
CA GLU A 46 1.91 -7.45 6.18
C GLU A 46 1.18 -7.20 4.87
N ARG A 47 0.47 -8.21 4.36
CA ARG A 47 -0.37 -8.12 3.17
C ARG A 47 -1.43 -7.02 3.34
N LEU A 48 -2.15 -7.02 4.46
CA LEU A 48 -3.15 -5.99 4.77
C LEU A 48 -2.52 -4.60 4.96
N MET A 49 -1.35 -4.51 5.59
CA MET A 49 -0.63 -3.24 5.75
C MET A 49 -0.26 -2.65 4.39
N LEU A 50 0.27 -3.45 3.46
CA LEU A 50 0.63 -2.99 2.11
C LEU A 50 -0.61 -2.56 1.33
N ALA A 51 -1.70 -3.34 1.39
CA ALA A 51 -2.97 -3.00 0.78
C ALA A 51 -3.53 -1.65 1.29
N LYS A 52 -3.50 -1.41 2.61
CA LYS A 52 -3.92 -0.13 3.21
C LYS A 52 -3.07 1.04 2.73
N ARG A 53 -1.74 0.88 2.64
CA ARG A 53 -0.85 1.93 2.12
C ARG A 53 -1.18 2.26 0.67
N LEU A 54 -1.48 1.24 -0.14
CA LEU A 54 -1.90 1.46 -1.51
C LEU A 54 -3.26 2.18 -1.59
N ALA A 55 -4.22 1.83 -0.73
CA ALA A 55 -5.51 2.53 -0.63
C ALA A 55 -5.36 4.02 -0.27
N VAL A 56 -4.41 4.38 0.60
CA VAL A 56 -4.11 5.79 0.93
C VAL A 56 -3.68 6.58 -0.31
N VAL A 57 -2.91 5.96 -1.23
CA VAL A 57 -2.51 6.63 -2.49
C VAL A 57 -3.74 7.05 -3.28
N TYR A 58 -4.71 6.15 -3.44
CA TYR A 58 -5.97 6.46 -4.11
C TYR A 58 -6.75 7.56 -3.37
N LEU A 59 -6.99 7.42 -2.06
CA LEU A 59 -7.81 8.39 -1.30
C LEU A 59 -7.20 9.80 -1.25
N LEU A 60 -5.87 9.92 -1.24
CA LEU A 60 -5.20 11.22 -1.33
C LEU A 60 -5.34 11.86 -2.70
N LYS A 61 -5.34 11.06 -3.78
CA LYS A 61 -5.58 11.56 -5.15
C LYS A 61 -7.04 12.02 -5.35
N GLU A 62 -7.99 11.40 -4.65
CA GLU A 62 -9.40 11.83 -4.63
C GLU A 62 -9.67 13.04 -3.70
N GLY A 63 -8.67 13.51 -2.94
CA GLY A 63 -8.78 14.73 -2.14
C GLY A 63 -9.29 14.57 -0.71
N PHE A 64 -9.39 13.35 -0.16
CA PHE A 64 -9.84 13.15 1.22
C PHE A 64 -8.84 13.67 2.28
N SER A 65 -9.37 14.14 3.41
CA SER A 65 -8.55 14.65 4.53
C SER A 65 -7.86 13.51 5.30
N TYR A 66 -6.79 13.85 6.02
CA TYR A 66 -6.01 12.87 6.79
C TYR A 66 -6.86 12.19 7.86
N ASN A 67 -7.74 12.93 8.53
CA ASN A 67 -8.59 12.39 9.58
C ASN A 67 -9.54 11.32 9.01
N LYS A 68 -10.18 11.64 7.89
CA LYS A 68 -11.08 10.75 7.15
C LYS A 68 -10.39 9.44 6.74
N ILE A 69 -9.19 9.55 6.17
CA ILE A 69 -8.39 8.39 5.76
C ILE A 69 -7.91 7.57 6.98
N SER A 70 -7.47 8.26 8.03
CA SER A 70 -6.98 7.66 9.28
C SER A 70 -8.08 6.82 9.94
N GLU A 71 -9.29 7.37 10.02
CA GLU A 71 -10.44 6.71 10.63
C GLU A 71 -10.90 5.50 9.83
N ALA A 72 -10.99 5.63 8.51
CA ALA A 72 -11.42 4.58 7.59
C ALA A 72 -10.46 3.39 7.55
N LEU A 73 -9.17 3.66 7.43
CA LEU A 73 -8.16 2.62 7.23
C LEU A 73 -7.48 2.18 8.53
N LYS A 74 -7.79 2.85 9.66
CA LYS A 74 -7.12 2.68 10.96
C LYS A 74 -5.60 2.80 10.80
N ILE A 75 -5.17 3.84 10.10
CA ILE A 75 -3.75 4.10 9.79
C ILE A 75 -3.35 5.45 10.40
N THR A 76 -2.13 5.55 10.92
CA THR A 76 -1.71 6.79 11.59
C THR A 76 -1.55 7.95 10.62
N PRO A 77 -1.86 9.20 11.01
CA PRO A 77 -1.62 10.39 10.20
C PRO A 77 -0.17 10.53 9.73
N VAL A 78 0.79 10.06 10.53
CA VAL A 78 2.21 10.00 10.17
C VAL A 78 2.43 9.15 8.91
N THR A 79 1.75 8.00 8.80
CA THR A 79 1.86 7.13 7.64
C THR A 79 1.24 7.78 6.40
N ILE A 80 0.08 8.44 6.55
CA ILE A 80 -0.57 9.20 5.48
C ILE A 80 0.36 10.32 4.98
N GLY A 81 1.00 11.04 5.91
CA GLY A 81 1.97 12.09 5.58
C GLY A 81 3.18 11.58 4.80
N LYS A 82 3.71 10.40 5.16
CA LYS A 82 4.79 9.75 4.40
C LYS A 82 4.35 9.43 2.96
N ILE A 83 3.14 8.90 2.78
CA ILE A 83 2.61 8.56 1.45
C ILE A 83 2.36 9.82 0.62
N ARG A 84 1.76 10.87 1.19
CA ARG A 84 1.58 12.15 0.48
C ARG A 84 2.90 12.75 0.02
N ARG A 85 3.97 12.63 0.82
CA ARG A 85 5.31 13.07 0.43
C ARG A 85 5.80 12.31 -0.80
N ILE A 86 5.62 10.98 -0.84
CA ILE A 86 5.98 10.17 -2.02
C ILE A 86 5.18 10.61 -3.25
N LEU A 87 3.89 10.94 -3.10
CA LEU A 87 3.08 11.43 -4.23
C LEU A 87 3.54 12.80 -4.75
N LYS A 88 4.05 13.68 -3.88
CA LYS A 88 4.51 15.02 -4.26
C LYS A 88 5.94 15.04 -4.80
N SER A 89 6.83 14.23 -4.22
CA SER A 89 8.28 14.34 -4.45
C SER A 89 8.98 12.98 -4.47
N GLY A 90 8.27 11.91 -4.82
CA GLY A 90 8.84 10.58 -5.01
C GLY A 90 9.68 10.47 -6.27
N LYS A 91 10.27 9.30 -6.50
CA LYS A 91 11.00 9.02 -7.74
C LYS A 91 10.04 9.09 -8.94
N PRO A 92 10.45 9.62 -10.11
CA PRO A 92 9.58 9.79 -11.28
C PRO A 92 8.84 8.51 -11.70
N ARG A 93 9.54 7.37 -11.75
CA ARG A 93 8.93 6.07 -12.10
C ARG A 93 7.86 5.64 -11.09
N THR A 94 8.05 5.90 -9.81
CA THR A 94 7.06 5.59 -8.76
C THR A 94 5.82 6.47 -8.92
N THR A 95 6.01 7.78 -9.14
CA THR A 95 4.89 8.69 -9.38
C THR A 95 4.15 8.35 -10.67
N GLU A 96 4.86 7.96 -11.74
CA GLU A 96 4.27 7.49 -12.98
C GLU A 96 3.44 6.22 -12.78
N ILE A 97 3.94 5.23 -12.01
CA ILE A 97 3.15 4.03 -11.65
C ILE A 97 1.87 4.45 -10.93
N PHE A 98 1.95 5.35 -9.96
CA PHE A 98 0.76 5.84 -9.26
C PHE A 98 -0.17 6.66 -10.15
N ILE A 99 0.31 7.32 -11.20
CA ILE A 99 -0.51 8.02 -12.19
C ILE A 99 -1.20 7.01 -13.11
N ARG A 100 -0.44 6.05 -13.64
CA ARG A 100 -0.88 5.00 -14.57
C ARG A 100 -1.74 3.92 -13.92
N MET A 101 -1.82 3.91 -12.59
CA MET A 101 -2.82 3.14 -11.86
C MET A 101 -4.23 3.62 -12.23
N GLU A 102 -4.77 3.13 -13.34
CA GLU A 102 -6.20 3.21 -13.71
C GLU A 102 -7.01 2.15 -12.92
N LYS A 103 -8.17 2.58 -12.41
CA LYS A 103 -8.75 2.16 -11.12
C LYS A 103 -9.55 0.85 -11.20
N LEU A 104 -9.48 0.00 -10.16
CA LEU A 104 -10.50 -1.03 -9.95
C LEU A 104 -11.79 -0.32 -9.48
N ARG A 105 -12.56 0.14 -10.49
CA ARG A 105 -13.66 1.14 -10.55
C ARG A 105 -13.67 2.18 -9.40
N SER A 106 -12.63 3.02 -9.35
CA SER A 106 -12.40 4.08 -8.35
C SER A 106 -12.25 3.59 -6.90
N LEU A 107 -11.42 2.57 -6.66
CA LEU A 107 -11.21 1.92 -5.36
C LEU A 107 -12.51 1.85 -4.55
N ASN A 108 -13.34 0.87 -4.92
CA ASN A 108 -14.64 1.14 -5.55
C ASN A 108 -15.60 2.16 -4.91
N GLU A 109 -15.52 3.37 -5.46
CA GLU A 109 -16.11 4.66 -5.02
C GLU A 109 -15.53 5.19 -3.71
N ALA A 110 -14.24 4.90 -3.50
CA ALA A 110 -13.29 5.44 -2.54
C ALA A 110 -13.87 6.03 -1.26
N LEU A 111 -14.35 5.24 -0.31
CA LEU A 111 -14.84 3.86 -0.38
C LEU A 111 -16.29 4.00 0.06
N LYS A 112 -17.14 4.17 -0.95
CA LYS A 112 -18.38 4.96 -0.95
C LYS A 112 -18.34 6.08 0.08
N ASP A 113 -17.59 7.14 -0.25
CA ASP A 113 -17.49 8.41 0.48
C ASP A 113 -17.17 8.26 1.97
N LEU A 114 -16.39 7.24 2.33
CA LEU A 114 -16.00 6.95 3.71
C LEU A 114 -17.17 6.72 4.68
N GLY A 115 -18.34 6.39 4.13
CA GLY A 115 -19.40 5.68 4.83
C GLY A 115 -19.30 4.17 4.69
N ILE A 116 -18.22 3.63 4.06
CA ILE A 116 -17.74 2.23 4.03
C ILE A 116 -18.84 1.18 4.30
N PHE A 117 -19.91 1.22 3.50
CA PHE A 117 -21.03 0.26 3.42
C PHE A 117 -21.97 0.13 4.68
N ARG A 118 -23.04 0.95 4.75
CA ARG A 118 -24.06 1.09 5.86
C ARG A 118 -24.92 -0.16 6.17
N LYS A 119 -25.01 -0.49 7.48
CA LYS A 119 -25.93 -1.32 8.30
C LYS A 119 -26.58 -2.58 7.68
N GLN A 120 -26.18 -3.76 8.15
CA GLN A 120 -27.18 -4.79 8.44
C GLN A 120 -28.06 -4.27 9.59
N HIS A 121 -29.35 -4.14 9.30
CA HIS A 121 -30.38 -3.56 10.15
C HIS A 121 -30.74 -4.47 11.33
N SER A 122 -31.22 -3.81 12.39
CA SER A 122 -31.81 -4.32 13.63
C SER A 122 -32.64 -5.61 13.48
N HIS A 123 -32.32 -6.63 14.27
CA HIS A 123 -33.13 -7.09 15.41
C HIS A 123 -32.33 -8.01 16.32
#